data_AF-A0A3G9G7J0-F1
#
_entry.id   AF-A0A3G9G7J0-F1
#
_cell.length_a   1.000
_cell.length_b   1.000
_cell.length_c   1.000
_cell.angle_alpha   90.00
_cell.angle_beta   90.00
_cell.angle_gamma   90.00
#
_symmetry.space_group_name_H-M   'P 1'
#
loop_
_entity.id
_entity.type
_entity.pdbx_description
1 polymer ?
#
loop_
_entity_poly.entity_id
_entity_poly.type
_entity_poly.pdbx_seq_one_letter_code
_entity_poly.pdbx_strand_id
1 'polypeptide(L)' 'MKIILIGLLWAYMHHFCAGIRFLFLDIHKGLELQTARATAKTVVVVSLALTLILGVALW' A
#
# COMPACT_ATOMS: atom_id res chain seq x y z
N MET A 1 4.56 23.02 -1.56
CA MET A 1 4.11 22.13 -0.45
C MET A 1 3.34 20.89 -0.93
N LYS A 2 2.40 21.01 -1.89
CA LYS A 2 1.49 19.91 -2.28
C LYS A 2 2.19 18.60 -2.68
N ILE A 3 3.32 18.67 -3.38
CA ILE A 3 4.13 17.50 -3.72
C ILE A 3 4.65 16.75 -2.48
N ILE A 4 5.06 17.48 -1.43
CA ILE A 4 5.48 16.87 -0.15
C ILE A 4 4.30 16.15 0.49
N LEU A 5 3.12 16.78 0.49
CA LEU A 5 1.90 16.16 1.03
C LEU A 5 1.50 14.91 0.24
N ILE A 6 1.65 14.89 -1.09
CA ILE A 6 1.44 13.69 -1.91
C ILE A 6 2.45 12.59 -1.56
N GLY A 7 3.72 12.94 -1.34
CA GLY A 7 4.74 11.99 -0.88
C GLY A 7 4.41 11.38 0.48
N LEU A 8 3.96 12.21 1.43
CA LEU A 8 3.52 11.76 2.76
C LEU A 8 2.24 10.90 2.68
N LEU A 9 1.29 11.30 1.84
CA LEU A 9 0.08 10.52 1.56
C LEU A 9 0.44 9.14 1.01
N TRP A 10 1.36 9.06 0.05
CA TRP A 10 1.83 7.78 -0.48
C TRP A 10 2.51 6.92 0.59
N ALA A 11 3.42 7.50 1.38
CA ALA A 11 4.09 6.78 2.46
C ALA A 11 3.07 6.16 3.44
N TYR A 12 2.05 6.93 3.82
CA TYR A 12 0.96 6.45 4.66
C TYR A 12 0.11 5.35 3.98
N MET A 13 -0.33 5.56 2.72
CA MET A 13 -1.12 4.57 1.97
C MET A 13 -0.36 3.26 1.77
N HIS A 14 0.94 3.33 1.45
CA HIS A 14 1.79 2.16 1.31
C HIS A 14 1.95 1.43 2.64
N HIS A 15 2.26 2.15 3.72
CA HIS A 15 2.40 1.56 5.05
C HIS A 15 1.11 0.90 5.52
N PHE A 16 -0.04 1.56 5.33
CA PHE A 16 -1.35 1.01 5.68
C PHE A 16 -1.65 -0.30 4.94
N CYS A 17 -1.48 -0.32 3.61
CA CYS A 17 -1.72 -1.53 2.81
C CYS A 17 -0.72 -2.65 3.17
N ALA A 18 0.56 -2.31 3.41
CA ALA A 18 1.57 -3.26 3.86
C ALA A 18 1.25 -3.83 5.25
N GLY A 19 0.77 -3.00 6.17
CA GLY A 19 0.32 -3.40 7.50
C GLY A 19 -0.78 -4.44 7.44
N ILE A 20 -1.81 -4.23 6.60
CA ILE A 20 -2.86 -5.23 6.36
C ILE A 20 -2.25 -6.55 5.85
N ARG A 21 -1.34 -6.50 4.87
CA ARG A 21 -0.64 -7.70 4.38
C ARG A 21 0.11 -8.41 5.51
N PHE A 22 0.78 -7.68 6.41
CA PHE A 22 1.49 -8.29 7.52
C PHE A 22 0.54 -8.94 8.53
N LEU A 23 -0.62 -8.34 8.83
CA LEU A 23 -1.64 -8.99 9.68
C LEU A 23 -2.08 -10.35 9.11
N PHE A 24 -2.21 -10.48 7.78
CA PHE A 24 -2.49 -11.78 7.14
C PHE A 24 -1.32 -12.77 7.31
N LEU A 25 -0.08 -12.30 7.19
CA LEU A 25 1.09 -13.16 7.38
C LEU A 25 1.22 -13.63 8.84
N ASP A 26 0.89 -12.78 9.83
CA ASP A 26 0.91 -13.12 11.25
C ASP A 26 -0.07 -14.26 11.60
N ILE A 27 -1.21 -14.31 10.90
CA ILE A 27 -2.16 -15.43 10.99
C ILE A 27 -1.87 -16.56 9.97
N HIS A 28 -0.64 -16.62 9.48
CA HIS A 28 -0.12 -17.66 8.59
C HIS A 28 -0.85 -17.78 7.24
N LYS A 29 -1.39 -16.67 6.71
CA LYS A 29 -2.02 -16.61 5.39
C LYS A 29 -1.07 -15.98 4.36
N GLY A 30 -0.89 -16.66 3.22
CA GLY A 30 -0.12 -16.13 2.09
C GLY A 30 1.40 -16.29 2.19
N LEU A 31 1.87 -17.24 3.00
CA LEU A 31 3.30 -17.52 3.22
C LEU A 31 4.00 -18.15 1.99
N GLU A 32 3.26 -18.84 1.13
CA GLU A 32 3.79 -19.41 -0.11
C GLU A 32 4.47 -18.36 -0.98
N LEU A 33 5.67 -18.64 -1.49
CA LEU A 33 6.53 -17.65 -2.17
C LEU A 33 5.82 -16.92 -3.31
N GLN A 34 5.07 -17.66 -4.13
CA GLN A 34 4.31 -17.07 -5.24
C GLN A 34 3.24 -16.10 -4.73
N THR A 35 2.50 -16.49 -3.70
CA THR A 35 1.46 -15.66 -3.06
C THR A 35 2.07 -14.46 -2.34
N ALA A 36 3.17 -14.64 -1.60
CA ALA A 36 3.89 -13.58 -0.91
C ALA A 36 4.40 -12.50 -1.88
N ARG A 37 4.90 -12.91 -3.06
CA ARG A 37 5.31 -12.01 -4.16
C ARG A 37 4.12 -11.33 -4.83
N ALA A 38 3.04 -12.05 -5.07
CA ALA A 38 1.83 -11.49 -5.66
C ALA A 38 1.22 -10.41 -4.74
N THR A 39 1.03 -10.73 -3.46
CA THR A 39 0.49 -9.78 -2.46
C THR A 39 1.38 -8.56 -2.25
N ALA A 40 2.70 -8.71 -2.28
CA ALA A 40 3.62 -7.56 -2.22
C ALA A 40 3.44 -6.61 -3.42
N LYS A 41 3.28 -7.16 -4.64
CA LYS A 41 2.97 -6.36 -5.84
C LYS A 41 1.60 -5.68 -5.72
N THR A 42 0.60 -6.39 -5.20
CA THR A 42 -0.74 -5.83 -4.95
C THR A 42 -0.69 -4.63 -4.00
N VAL A 43 0.09 -4.68 -2.92
CA VAL A 43 0.26 -3.55 -1.98
C VAL A 43 0.75 -2.30 -2.71
N VAL A 44 1.76 -2.41 -3.57
CA VAL A 44 2.29 -1.27 -4.32
C VAL A 44 1.23 -0.70 -5.27
N VAL A 45 0.59 -1.54 -6.08
CA VAL A 45 -0.43 -1.11 -7.05
C VAL A 45 -1.62 -0.43 -6.36
N VAL A 46 -2.16 -1.05 -5.31
CA VAL A 46 -3.31 -0.52 -4.58
C VAL A 46 -2.95 0.77 -3.86
N SER A 47 -1.79 0.84 -3.21
CA SER A 47 -1.35 2.07 -2.53
C SER A 47 -1.22 3.25 -3.51
N LEU A 48 -0.66 3.04 -4.70
CA LEU A 48 -0.53 4.08 -5.73
C LEU A 48 -1.90 4.50 -6.28
N ALA A 49 -2.80 3.54 -6.54
CA ALA A 49 -4.17 3.85 -6.99
C ALA A 49 -4.91 4.71 -5.95
N LEU A 50 -4.82 4.36 -4.67
CA LEU A 50 -5.41 5.15 -3.58
C LEU A 50 -4.77 6.53 -3.45
N THR A 51 -3.43 6.63 -3.57
CA THR A 51 -2.73 7.92 -3.59
C THR A 51 -3.18 8.78 -4.75
N LEU A 52 -3.41 8.23 -5.94
CA LEU A 52 -3.92 9.00 -7.08
C LEU A 52 -5.33 9.53 -6.81
N ILE A 53 -6.24 8.68 -6.34
CA ILE A 53 -7.64 9.06 -6.05
C ILE A 53 -7.69 10.17 -4.99
N LEU A 54 -6.99 9.99 -3.87
CA LEU A 54 -6.97 10.98 -2.78
C LEU A 54 -6.10 12.19 -3.12
N GLY A 55 -5.09 12.01 -3.96
CA GLY A 55 -4.22 13.08 -4.45
C GLY A 55 -4.96 14.09 -5.31
N VAL A 56 -6.00 13.67 -6.04
CA VAL A 56 -6.91 14.59 -6.75
C VAL A 56 -7.65 15.51 -5.78
N ALA A 57 -8.10 15.01 -4.63
CA ALA A 57 -8.78 15.82 -3.62
C ALA A 57 -7.82 16.71 -2.81
N LEU A 58 -6.56 16.29 -2.66
CA LEU A 58 -5.53 17.03 -1.94
C LEU A 58 -4.94 18.21 -2.75
N TRP A 59 -5.08 18.17 -4.07
CA TRP A 59 -4.56 19.19 -4.98
C TRP A 59 -5.50 20.37 -5.12
#